data_AF-S8FRT9-F1
#
_entry.id   AF-S8FRT9-F1
#
_cell.length_a   1.000
_cell.length_b   1.000
_cell.length_c   1.000
_cell.angle_alpha   90.00
_cell.angle_beta   90.00
_cell.angle_gamma   90.00
#
_symmetry.space_group_name_H-M   'P 1'
#
loop_
_entity.id
_entity.type
_entity.pdbx_description
1 polymer ?
#
loop_
_entity_poly.entity_id
_entity_poly.type
_entity_poly.pdbx_seq_one_letter_code
_entity_poly.pdbx_strand_id
1 'polypeptide(L)'
;LNQNSWLPTKPGAHGYMQVGLGDRDRARCNEPEIRPVFIGAESQFRYFGTYELTRVEPLALEEWLTLPEKSQYEYSETTRDKEKTQRGRNVDDILQDYRAGTLRAPCVLLKCIGFDMDFYQDFIDAARTYSA
;
A
#
# COMPACT_ATOMS: atom_id res chain seq x y z
N LEU A 1 -7.57 7.12 -7.57
CA LEU A 1 -6.31 6.32 -7.55
C LEU A 1 -5.18 7.01 -6.76
N ASN A 2 -5.45 8.08 -5.99
CA ASN A 2 -4.43 9.00 -5.46
C ASN A 2 -4.00 8.75 -4.00
N GLN A 3 -3.83 7.51 -3.54
CA GLN A 3 -3.41 7.32 -2.14
C GLN A 3 -2.20 6.40 -1.92
N ASN A 4 -1.70 5.70 -2.93
CA ASN A 4 -0.42 5.01 -2.81
C ASN A 4 0.17 4.74 -4.19
N SER A 5 1.20 5.51 -4.56
CA SER A 5 1.90 5.39 -5.85
C SER A 5 2.59 4.04 -6.06
N TRP A 6 2.66 3.19 -5.03
CA TRP A 6 3.23 1.86 -5.13
C TRP A 6 2.23 0.78 -5.54
N LEU A 7 0.92 1.05 -5.44
CA LEU A 7 -0.08 0.02 -5.74
C LEU A 7 -0.01 -0.43 -7.20
N PRO A 8 -0.42 -1.68 -7.49
CA PRO A 8 -0.57 -2.15 -8.86
C PRO A 8 -1.33 -1.15 -9.73
N THR A 9 -0.73 -0.74 -10.84
CA THR A 9 -1.29 0.31 -11.72
C THR A 9 -2.35 -0.22 -12.68
N LYS A 10 -2.41 -1.53 -12.89
CA LYS A 10 -3.41 -2.24 -13.69
C LYS A 10 -3.68 -3.65 -13.13
N PRO A 11 -4.84 -4.26 -13.42
CA PRO A 11 -5.11 -5.64 -13.02
C PRO A 11 -4.00 -6.59 -13.49
N GLY A 12 -3.61 -7.52 -12.62
CA GLY A 12 -2.53 -8.46 -12.88
C GLY A 12 -1.10 -7.93 -12.69
N ALA A 13 -0.90 -6.61 -12.56
CA ALA A 13 0.43 -6.06 -12.30
C ALA A 13 0.87 -6.32 -10.86
N HIS A 14 2.18 -6.37 -10.62
CA HIS A 14 2.72 -6.33 -9.27
C HIS A 14 2.78 -4.89 -8.76
N GLY A 15 2.95 -4.74 -7.46
CA GLY A 15 3.17 -3.44 -6.83
C GLY A 15 3.62 -3.61 -5.39
N TYR A 16 3.64 -2.52 -4.65
CA TYR A 16 3.82 -2.54 -3.21
C TYR A 16 2.66 -1.87 -2.50
N MET A 17 2.49 -2.24 -1.24
CA MET A 17 1.59 -1.60 -0.31
C MET A 17 2.41 -1.04 0.84
N GLN A 18 2.03 0.15 1.31
CA GLN A 18 2.55 0.70 2.55
C GLN A 18 2.15 -0.23 3.69
N VAL A 19 3.11 -0.68 4.50
CA VAL A 19 2.77 -1.23 5.81
C VAL A 19 2.38 -0.05 6.68
N GLY A 20 1.24 -0.13 7.36
CA GLY A 20 0.83 0.96 8.23
C GLY A 20 1.89 1.23 9.30
N LEU A 21 2.10 2.52 9.58
CA LEU A 21 3.07 3.01 10.56
C LEU A 21 2.50 2.88 11.99
N GLY A 22 3.37 2.69 12.98
CA GLY A 22 3.02 2.44 14.38
C GLY A 22 2.90 0.96 14.79
N ASP A 23 2.96 0.70 16.10
CA ASP A 23 3.18 -0.64 16.69
C ASP A 23 2.16 -1.71 16.23
N ARG A 24 0.89 -1.33 16.06
CA ARG A 24 -0.19 -2.26 15.67
C ARG A 24 -0.11 -2.62 14.19
N ASP A 25 0.08 -1.64 13.32
CA ASP A 25 0.07 -1.85 11.88
C ASP A 25 1.39 -2.47 11.40
N ARG A 26 2.50 -2.21 12.11
CA ARG A 26 3.81 -2.81 11.83
C ARG A 26 3.81 -4.33 11.99
N ALA A 27 2.92 -4.92 12.78
CA ALA A 27 2.83 -6.38 12.94
C ALA A 27 2.02 -7.09 11.83
N ARG A 28 1.42 -6.34 10.90
CA ARG A 28 0.64 -6.93 9.80
C ARG A 28 1.56 -7.51 8.72
N CYS A 29 1.07 -8.58 8.08
CA CYS A 29 1.73 -9.27 6.97
C CYS A 29 3.14 -9.79 7.34
N ASN A 30 3.35 -10.21 8.59
CA ASN A 30 4.61 -10.86 8.99
C ASN A 30 4.80 -12.23 8.34
N GLU A 31 3.70 -12.92 8.05
CA GLU A 31 3.67 -14.14 7.25
C GLU A 31 3.07 -13.83 5.88
N PRO A 32 3.47 -14.54 4.82
CA PRO A 32 2.84 -14.39 3.51
C PRO A 32 1.34 -14.69 3.56
N GLU A 33 0.53 -13.79 3.01
CA GLU A 33 -0.92 -13.95 2.96
C GLU A 33 -1.43 -13.91 1.52
N ILE A 34 -2.36 -14.79 1.16
CA ILE A 34 -3.05 -14.73 -0.13
C ILE A 34 -4.38 -13.99 0.04
N ARG A 35 -4.59 -12.90 -0.70
CA ARG A 35 -5.79 -12.06 -0.59
C ARG A 35 -6.32 -11.61 -1.96
N PRO A 36 -7.65 -11.51 -2.14
CA PRO A 36 -8.21 -10.76 -3.26
C PRO A 36 -7.93 -9.27 -3.05
N VAL A 37 -7.42 -8.59 -4.08
CA VAL A 37 -7.08 -7.17 -4.02
C VAL A 37 -8.09 -6.35 -4.79
N PHE A 38 -8.64 -5.34 -4.12
CA PHE A 38 -9.51 -4.33 -4.70
C PHE A 38 -8.86 -2.96 -4.57
N ILE A 39 -8.81 -2.20 -5.67
CA ILE A 39 -8.26 -0.85 -5.67
C ILE A 39 -9.38 0.16 -5.90
N GLY A 40 -9.46 1.15 -5.01
CA GLY A 40 -10.42 2.25 -5.07
C GLY A 40 -10.07 3.25 -6.17
N ALA A 41 -11.03 3.50 -7.06
CA ALA A 41 -11.04 4.60 -8.01
C ALA A 41 -12.32 5.43 -7.78
N GLU A 42 -12.17 6.55 -7.07
CA GLU A 42 -13.28 7.45 -6.72
C GLU A 42 -14.34 6.75 -5.85
N SER A 43 -15.57 6.62 -6.35
CA SER A 43 -16.70 5.98 -5.67
C SER A 43 -16.80 4.47 -5.90
N GLN A 44 -15.85 3.88 -6.64
CA GLN A 44 -15.90 2.47 -7.04
C GLN A 44 -14.63 1.73 -6.67
N PHE A 45 -14.77 0.47 -6.30
CA PHE A 45 -13.66 -0.46 -6.15
C PHE A 45 -13.59 -1.37 -7.37
N ARG A 46 -12.37 -1.63 -7.85
CA ARG A 46 -12.12 -2.55 -8.96
C ARG A 46 -11.34 -3.74 -8.45
N TYR A 47 -11.74 -4.95 -8.84
CA TYR A 47 -10.98 -6.16 -8.56
C TYR A 47 -9.73 -6.20 -9.45
N PHE A 48 -8.57 -6.38 -8.83
CA PHE A 48 -7.26 -6.35 -9.50
C PHE A 48 -6.61 -7.74 -9.61
N GLY A 49 -7.21 -8.75 -8.99
CA GLY A 49 -6.75 -10.14 -8.95
C GLY A 49 -6.52 -10.66 -7.53
N THR A 50 -6.00 -11.86 -7.46
CA THR A 50 -5.56 -12.53 -6.22
C THR A 50 -4.06 -12.37 -6.09
N TYR A 51 -3.62 -11.91 -4.92
CA TYR A 51 -2.22 -11.54 -4.67
C TYR A 51 -1.67 -12.30 -3.48
N GLU A 52 -0.41 -12.68 -3.59
CA GLU A 52 0.44 -13.03 -2.45
C GLU A 52 1.05 -11.73 -1.90
N LEU A 53 0.77 -11.46 -0.63
CA LEU A 53 1.26 -10.33 0.15
C LEU A 53 2.46 -10.80 0.96
N THR A 54 3.65 -10.35 0.57
CA THR A 54 4.89 -10.75 1.25
C THR A 54 5.59 -9.52 1.79
N ARG A 55 5.90 -9.51 3.09
CA ARG A 55 6.75 -8.47 3.65
C ARG A 55 8.16 -8.60 3.09
N VAL A 56 8.68 -7.49 2.59
CA VAL A 56 10.00 -7.39 1.98
C VAL A 56 10.83 -6.36 2.73
N GLU A 57 12.09 -6.23 2.33
CA GLU A 57 12.94 -5.15 2.83
C GLU A 57 12.29 -3.78 2.58
N PRO A 58 12.50 -2.80 3.48
CA PRO A 58 12.08 -1.42 3.23
C PRO A 58 12.58 -0.92 1.88
N LEU A 59 11.79 -0.06 1.24
CA LEU A 59 12.11 0.48 -0.09
C LEU A 59 13.54 1.03 -0.16
N ALA A 60 14.20 0.73 -1.27
CA ALA A 60 15.48 1.33 -1.57
C ALA A 60 15.34 2.84 -1.76
N LEU A 61 16.44 3.58 -1.55
CA LEU A 61 16.43 5.03 -1.71
C LEU A 61 16.07 5.39 -3.15
N GLU A 62 16.61 4.64 -4.10
CA GLU A 62 16.37 4.80 -5.53
C GLU A 62 14.90 4.59 -5.85
N GLU A 63 14.28 3.54 -5.29
CA GLU A 63 12.84 3.27 -5.46
C GLU A 63 11.98 4.36 -4.82
N TRP A 64 12.34 4.82 -3.63
CA TRP A 64 11.67 5.93 -2.95
C TRP A 64 11.68 7.20 -3.79
N LEU A 65 12.83 7.54 -4.38
CA LEU A 65 12.99 8.76 -5.19
C LEU A 65 12.22 8.71 -6.52
N THR A 66 11.82 7.53 -7.01
CA THR A 66 10.93 7.44 -8.18
C THR A 66 9.51 7.93 -7.92
N LEU A 67 9.15 8.17 -6.65
CA LEU A 67 7.80 8.55 -6.29
C LEU A 67 7.48 10.00 -6.60
N PRO A 68 6.21 10.30 -6.93
CA PRO A 68 5.75 11.68 -6.98
C PRO A 68 6.05 12.38 -5.65
N GLU A 69 6.54 13.62 -5.73
CA GLU A 69 6.91 14.41 -4.55
C GLU A 69 5.77 14.52 -3.53
N LYS A 70 4.54 14.68 -4.02
CA LYS A 70 3.34 14.68 -3.18
C LYS A 70 3.21 13.41 -2.35
N SER A 71 3.44 12.24 -2.94
CA SER A 71 3.37 10.95 -2.23
C SER A 71 4.47 10.81 -1.18
N GLN A 72 5.68 11.31 -1.46
CA GLN A 72 6.77 11.34 -0.48
C GLN A 72 6.41 12.24 0.71
N TYR A 73 5.79 13.39 0.45
CA TYR A 73 5.35 14.33 1.49
C TYR A 73 4.24 13.75 2.35
N GLU A 74 3.16 13.23 1.75
CA GLU A 74 2.02 12.63 2.46
C GLU A 74 2.45 11.45 3.35
N TYR A 75 3.42 10.64 2.89
CA TYR A 75 3.98 9.57 3.71
C TYR A 75 4.82 10.09 4.88
N SER A 76 5.52 11.21 4.69
CA SER A 76 6.28 11.88 5.75
C SER A 76 5.36 12.48 6.82
N GLU A 77 4.20 13.04 6.43
CA GLU A 77 3.14 13.45 7.35
C GLU A 77 2.61 12.25 8.15
N THR A 78 2.32 11.14 7.46
CA THR A 78 1.87 9.90 8.11
C THR A 78 2.90 9.38 9.10
N THR A 79 4.19 9.46 8.75
CA THR A 79 5.32 9.09 9.63
C THR A 79 5.31 9.93 10.89
N ARG A 80 5.22 11.27 10.78
CA ARG A 80 5.11 12.18 11.93
C ARG A 80 3.96 11.81 12.86
N ASP A 81 2.79 11.50 12.29
CA ASP A 81 1.57 11.33 13.07
C ASP A 81 1.51 9.97 13.78
N LYS A 82 2.02 8.92 13.12
CA LYS A 82 1.90 7.53 13.55
C LYS A 82 3.13 6.96 14.27
N GLU A 83 4.35 7.45 13.98
CA GLU A 83 5.56 6.96 14.65
C GLU A 83 5.86 7.79 15.90
N LYS A 84 5.85 7.14 17.07
CA LYS A 84 6.04 7.81 18.37
C LYS A 84 7.34 8.60 18.45
N THR A 85 8.40 8.11 17.82
CA THR A 85 9.74 8.75 17.81
C THR A 85 9.82 9.96 16.88
N GLN A 86 8.88 10.09 15.94
CA GLN A 86 8.86 11.16 14.92
C GLN A 86 7.79 12.22 15.24
N ARG A 87 6.93 11.97 16.22
CA ARG A 87 5.86 12.87 16.62
C ARG A 87 6.42 14.23 17.05
N GLY A 88 5.86 15.29 16.48
CA GLY A 88 6.24 16.67 16.78
C GLY A 88 7.45 17.18 16.00
N ARG A 89 8.12 16.35 15.19
CA ARG A 89 9.13 16.82 14.23
C ARG A 89 8.46 17.56 13.06
N ASN A 90 9.22 18.42 12.41
CA ASN A 90 8.82 19.01 11.13
C ASN A 90 8.75 17.91 10.04
N VAL A 91 7.71 17.97 9.21
CA VAL A 91 7.52 17.05 8.08
C VAL A 91 8.64 17.18 7.06
N ASP A 92 9.14 18.39 6.83
CA ASP A 92 10.23 18.63 5.87
C ASP A 92 11.52 17.91 6.31
N ASP A 93 11.82 17.90 7.61
CA ASP A 93 12.99 17.17 8.14
C ASP A 93 12.82 15.65 7.95
N ILE A 94 11.62 15.12 8.20
CA ILE A 94 11.32 13.69 7.98
C ILE A 94 11.43 13.34 6.50
N LEU A 95 10.92 14.19 5.61
CA LEU A 95 11.04 14.02 4.17
C LEU A 95 12.50 13.99 3.72
N GLN A 96 13.33 14.89 4.26
CA GLN A 96 14.77 14.89 3.99
C GLN A 96 15.46 13.62 4.50
N ASP A 97 15.07 13.11 5.67
CA ASP A 97 15.62 11.84 6.17
C ASP A 97 15.32 10.68 5.22
N TYR A 98 14.12 10.62 4.62
CA TYR A 98 13.81 9.64 3.58
C TYR A 98 14.61 9.87 2.28
N ARG A 99 14.73 11.12 1.83
CA ARG A 99 15.51 11.49 0.63
C ARG A 99 17.03 11.27 0.81
N ALA A 100 17.51 11.26 2.04
CA ALA A 100 18.88 10.91 2.39
C ALA A 100 19.07 9.41 2.67
N GLY A 101 17.99 8.63 2.68
CA GLY A 101 18.02 7.19 3.00
C GLY A 101 18.25 6.87 4.48
N THR A 102 18.22 7.87 5.37
CA THR A 102 18.33 7.68 6.83
C THR A 102 17.06 7.05 7.40
N LEU A 103 15.91 7.38 6.80
CA LEU A 103 14.66 6.63 6.96
C LEU A 103 14.38 5.83 5.69
N ARG A 104 13.79 4.65 5.84
CA ARG A 104 13.34 3.80 4.73
C ARG A 104 11.92 3.34 4.99
N ALA A 105 11.07 3.43 3.98
CA ALA A 105 9.65 3.13 4.10
C ALA A 105 9.41 1.61 4.09
N PRO A 106 8.85 1.02 5.17
CA PRO A 106 8.49 -0.39 5.17
C PRO A 106 7.37 -0.67 4.17
N CYS A 107 7.48 -1.76 3.42
CA CYS A 107 6.51 -2.12 2.39
C CYS A 107 6.23 -3.63 2.35
N VAL A 108 5.10 -3.97 1.73
CA VAL A 108 4.70 -5.34 1.40
C VAL A 108 4.63 -5.43 -0.12
N LEU A 109 5.27 -6.45 -0.68
CA LEU A 109 5.15 -6.79 -2.08
C LEU A 109 3.76 -7.38 -2.33
N LEU A 110 3.06 -6.80 -3.30
CA LEU A 110 1.83 -7.32 -3.88
C LEU A 110 2.19 -8.07 -5.16
N LYS A 111 2.35 -9.39 -5.08
CA LYS A 111 2.60 -10.24 -6.23
C LYS A 111 1.28 -10.86 -6.71
N CYS A 112 0.81 -10.44 -7.88
CA CYS A 112 -0.36 -11.07 -8.50
C CYS A 112 -0.03 -12.53 -8.83
N ILE A 113 -0.89 -13.45 -8.37
CA ILE A 113 -0.77 -14.89 -8.63
C ILE A 113 -1.89 -15.42 -9.52
N GLY A 114 -2.86 -14.58 -9.90
CA GLY A 114 -3.93 -14.93 -10.82
C GLY A 114 -5.21 -14.16 -10.53
N PHE A 115 -6.31 -14.68 -11.07
CA PHE A 115 -7.65 -14.15 -10.86
C PHE A 115 -8.54 -15.28 -10.38
N ASP A 116 -9.26 -15.06 -9.29
CA ASP A 116 -10.30 -15.96 -8.82
C ASP A 116 -11.64 -15.46 -9.40
N MET A 117 -12.01 -16.01 -10.56
CA MET A 117 -13.21 -15.59 -11.28
C MET A 117 -14.49 -16.14 -10.65
N ASP A 118 -14.42 -17.27 -9.94
CA ASP A 118 -15.56 -17.83 -9.23
C ASP A 118 -15.90 -16.93 -8.03
N PHE A 119 -14.89 -16.56 -7.22
CA PHE A 119 -15.06 -15.56 -6.17
C PHE A 119 -15.60 -14.22 -6.70
N TYR A 120 -15.08 -13.74 -7.84
CA TYR A 120 -15.53 -12.48 -8.41
C TYR A 120 -16.98 -12.54 -8.90
N GLN A 121 -17.40 -13.67 -9.47
CA GLN A 121 -18.77 -13.88 -9.90
C GLN A 121 -19.72 -13.93 -8.70
N ASP A 122 -19.38 -14.70 -7.65
CA ASP A 122 -20.14 -14.74 -6.40
C ASP A 122 -20.28 -13.34 -5.76
N PHE A 123 -19.21 -12.54 -5.80
CA PHE A 123 -19.21 -11.17 -5.31
C PHE A 123 -20.16 -10.26 -6.09
N ILE A 124 -20.17 -10.35 -7.43
CA ILE A 124 -21.11 -9.59 -8.28
C ILE A 124 -22.56 -9.98 -7.97
N ASP A 125 -22.83 -11.28 -7.84
CA ASP A 125 -24.19 -11.76 -7.61
C ASP A 125 -24.71 -11.35 -6.23
N ALA A 126 -23.87 -11.41 -5.19
CA ALA A 126 -24.19 -10.85 -3.89
C ALA A 126 -24.48 -9.34 -3.96
N ALA A 127 -23.65 -8.55 -4.66
CA ALA A 127 -23.84 -7.11 -4.79
C ALA A 127 -25.19 -6.75 -5.45
N ARG A 128 -25.65 -7.55 -6.41
CA ARG A 128 -26.97 -7.39 -7.05
C ARG A 128 -28.10 -7.66 -6.06
N THR A 129 -27.96 -8.67 -5.20
CA THR A 129 -28.95 -9.00 -4.18
C THR A 129 -29.10 -7.90 -3.13
N TYR A 130 -28.00 -7.28 -2.70
CA TYR A 130 -28.03 -6.22 -1.68
C TYR A 130 -28.31 -4.80 -2.22
N SER A 131 -28.35 -4.62 -3.54
CA SER A 131 -28.71 -3.34 -4.18
C SER A 131 -30.19 -3.26 -4.60
N ALA A 132 -30.97 -4.31 -4.34
CA ALA A 132 -32.41 -4.40 -4.56
C ALA A 132 -33.17 -4.08 -3.27
#